data_AF-A0A015IH44-F1
#
_entry.id   AF-A0A015IH44-F1
#
_cell.length_a   1.000
_cell.length_b   1.000
_cell.length_c   1.000
_cell.angle_alpha   90.00
_cell.angle_beta   90.00
_cell.angle_gamma   90.00
#
_symmetry.space_group_name_H-M   'P 1'
#
loop_
_entity.id
_entity.type
_entity.pdbx_description
1 polymer ?
#
loop_
_entity_poly.entity_id
_entity_poly.type
_entity_poly.pdbx_seq_one_letter_code
_entity_poly.pdbx_strand_id
1 'polypeptide(L)'
;MEVDEEEARAEMKMILKTFPIELELKYNEKFTSESNDEILRQVIPQLIEAMKPRYTPRYRQVKSWLSALHKHRRVRLLYKQRGTLDKDNRRLHQNNRLNQLNEKKAHRVKGAKSLFDKNDEKLENYDQKELLNVLSDNRYHSPEYSESDEEQPDGKRHINVYNPSWRSEED
;
A
#
# COMPACT_ATOMS: atom_id res chain seq x y z
N MET A 1 3.42 -25.80 9.34
CA MET A 1 2.62 -25.51 8.14
C MET A 1 2.03 -24.13 8.38
N GLU A 2 2.77 -23.11 7.98
CA GLU A 2 2.39 -21.71 8.10
C GLU A 2 1.33 -21.49 7.02
N VAL A 3 0.08 -21.73 7.38
CA VAL A 3 -1.07 -21.32 6.57
C VAL A 3 -0.85 -19.85 6.26
N ASP A 4 -0.81 -19.49 4.98
CA ASP A 4 -0.48 -18.14 4.55
C ASP A 4 -1.45 -17.15 5.21
N GLU A 5 -0.96 -16.47 6.26
CA GLU A 5 -1.79 -15.59 7.08
C GLU A 5 -2.32 -14.43 6.23
N GLU A 6 -1.64 -14.11 5.13
CA GLU A 6 -2.05 -13.12 4.17
C GLU A 6 -3.28 -13.56 3.37
N GLU A 7 -3.28 -14.79 2.85
CA GLU A 7 -4.45 -15.36 2.17
C GLU A 7 -5.65 -15.51 3.11
N ALA A 8 -5.42 -15.95 4.35
CA ALA A 8 -6.48 -16.04 5.36
C ALA A 8 -7.08 -14.66 5.69
N ARG A 9 -6.26 -13.61 5.78
CA ARG A 9 -6.74 -12.23 5.98
C ARG A 9 -7.48 -11.68 4.76
N ALA A 10 -7.07 -12.04 3.55
CA ALA A 10 -7.76 -11.66 2.31
C ALA A 10 -9.14 -12.31 2.24
N GLU A 11 -9.24 -13.60 2.56
CA GLU A 11 -10.51 -14.32 2.64
C GLU A 11 -11.44 -13.74 3.72
N MET A 12 -10.90 -13.43 4.90
CA MET A 12 -11.64 -12.74 5.96
C MET A 12 -12.26 -11.42 5.45
N LYS A 13 -11.49 -10.60 4.72
CA LYS A 13 -12.00 -9.35 4.15
C LYS A 13 -13.13 -9.59 3.15
N MET A 14 -13.02 -10.61 2.30
CA MET A 14 -14.04 -10.95 1.32
C MET A 14 -15.35 -11.38 1.98
N ILE A 15 -15.27 -12.24 2.99
CA ILE A 15 -16.45 -12.67 3.75
C ILE A 15 -17.08 -11.50 4.52
N LEU A 16 -16.26 -10.63 5.13
CA LEU A 16 -16.79 -9.45 5.82
C LEU A 16 -17.57 -8.51 4.89
N LYS A 17 -17.28 -8.46 3.57
CA LYS A 17 -18.05 -7.67 2.60
C LYS A 17 -19.48 -8.22 2.40
N THR A 18 -19.74 -9.49 2.71
CA THR A 18 -21.08 -10.12 2.56
C THR A 18 -21.93 -10.02 3.82
N PHE A 19 -21.37 -9.51 4.92
CA PHE A 19 -22.10 -9.41 6.19
C PHE A 19 -23.12 -8.26 6.14
N PRO A 20 -24.24 -8.38 6.87
CA PRO A 20 -25.23 -7.32 6.96
C PRO A 20 -24.63 -6.04 7.56
N ILE A 21 -25.08 -4.87 7.10
CA ILE A 21 -24.54 -3.56 7.48
C ILE A 21 -24.68 -3.31 8.99
N GLU A 22 -25.71 -3.90 9.61
CA GLU A 22 -25.95 -3.84 11.06
C GLU A 22 -24.79 -4.44 11.89
N LEU A 23 -24.02 -5.35 11.29
CA LEU A 23 -22.83 -5.95 11.90
C LEU A 23 -21.53 -5.22 11.50
N GLU A 24 -21.61 -4.06 10.85
CA GLU A 24 -20.44 -3.25 10.54
C GLU A 24 -19.88 -2.56 11.79
N LEU A 25 -18.57 -2.70 12.00
CA LEU A 25 -17.88 -2.02 13.09
C LEU A 25 -17.99 -0.51 12.98
N LYS A 26 -18.31 0.15 14.10
CA LYS A 26 -18.38 1.61 14.21
C LYS A 26 -16.97 2.21 14.26
N TYR A 27 -16.51 2.77 13.14
CA TYR A 27 -15.16 3.35 13.03
C TYR A 27 -15.01 4.72 13.72
N ASN A 28 -16.11 5.45 13.93
CA ASN A 28 -16.15 6.69 14.72
C ASN A 28 -15.90 6.44 16.23
N GLU A 29 -16.07 5.22 16.71
CA GLU A 29 -15.80 4.78 18.08
C GLU A 29 -14.49 3.98 18.20
N LYS A 30 -13.99 3.82 19.43
CA LYS A 30 -12.82 2.97 19.71
C LYS A 30 -13.18 1.51 19.43
N PHE A 31 -12.21 0.69 19.04
CA PHE A 31 -12.41 -0.74 18.80
C PHE A 31 -12.93 -1.49 20.04
N THR A 32 -12.57 -1.02 21.24
CA THR A 32 -13.00 -1.54 22.55
C THR A 32 -14.20 -0.78 23.13
N SER A 33 -15.01 -0.12 22.30
CA SER A 33 -16.27 0.47 22.77
C SER A 33 -17.30 -0.63 23.00
N GLU A 34 -18.28 -0.37 23.88
CA GLU A 34 -19.34 -1.34 24.18
C GLU A 34 -20.13 -1.73 22.92
N SER A 35 -20.48 -0.76 22.05
CA SER A 35 -21.11 -1.03 20.75
C SER A 35 -20.28 -1.99 19.89
N ASN A 36 -18.97 -1.74 19.78
CA ASN A 36 -18.09 -2.56 18.94
C ASN A 36 -17.83 -3.93 19.57
N ASP A 37 -17.72 -4.03 20.90
CA ASP A 37 -17.57 -5.31 21.59
C ASP A 37 -18.81 -6.20 21.41
N GLU A 38 -20.03 -5.63 21.39
CA GLU A 38 -21.26 -6.36 21.09
C GLU A 38 -21.28 -6.89 19.64
N ILE A 39 -20.91 -6.03 18.68
CA ILE A 39 -20.78 -6.43 17.26
C ILE A 39 -19.74 -7.55 17.11
N LEU A 40 -18.57 -7.42 17.76
CA LEU A 40 -17.50 -8.41 17.69
C LEU A 40 -17.92 -9.78 18.24
N ARG A 41 -18.73 -9.81 19.31
CA ARG A 41 -19.27 -11.06 19.87
C ARG A 41 -20.14 -11.83 18.86
N GLN A 42 -20.83 -11.10 17.99
CA GLN A 42 -21.68 -11.70 16.95
C GLN A 42 -20.91 -12.02 15.67
N VAL A 43 -20.02 -11.13 15.24
CA VAL A 43 -19.26 -11.25 13.98
C VAL A 43 -18.18 -12.31 14.04
N ILE A 44 -17.39 -12.37 15.13
CA ILE A 44 -16.23 -13.27 15.18
C ILE A 44 -16.64 -14.75 15.03
N PRO A 45 -17.66 -15.27 15.74
CA PRO A 45 -18.09 -16.66 15.56
C PRO A 45 -18.56 -16.95 14.13
N GLN A 46 -19.38 -16.07 13.55
CA GLN A 46 -19.88 -16.23 12.17
C GLN A 46 -18.75 -16.20 11.15
N LEU A 47 -17.77 -15.33 11.34
CA LEU A 47 -16.61 -15.21 10.47
C LEU A 47 -15.71 -16.45 10.56
N ILE A 48 -15.51 -17.01 11.76
CA ILE A 48 -14.80 -18.29 11.93
C ILE A 48 -15.52 -19.40 11.18
N GLU A 49 -16.84 -19.54 11.35
CA GLU A 49 -17.63 -20.56 10.63
C GLU A 49 -17.55 -20.40 9.11
N ALA A 50 -17.67 -19.18 8.61
CA ALA A 50 -17.59 -18.90 7.17
C ALA A 50 -16.19 -19.19 6.58
N MET A 51 -15.13 -19.03 7.37
CA MET A 51 -13.76 -19.32 6.96
C MET A 51 -13.38 -20.81 7.03
N LYS A 52 -14.07 -21.61 7.88
CA LYS A 52 -13.76 -23.05 8.10
C LYS A 52 -13.51 -23.90 6.85
N PRO A 53 -14.18 -23.69 5.69
CA PRO A 53 -13.92 -24.49 4.50
C PRO A 53 -12.48 -24.42 4.01
N ARG A 54 -11.75 -23.32 4.29
CA ARG A 54 -10.37 -23.10 3.83
C ARG A 54 -9.40 -22.82 4.97
N TYR A 55 -9.87 -22.16 6.02
CA TYR A 55 -9.06 -21.72 7.15
C TYR A 55 -9.78 -21.97 8.47
N THR A 56 -9.04 -22.41 9.49
CA THR A 56 -9.59 -22.57 10.84
C THR A 56 -8.96 -21.57 11.82
N PRO A 57 -9.25 -20.26 11.68
CA PRO A 57 -8.64 -19.24 12.52
C PRO A 57 -9.19 -19.30 13.95
N ARG A 58 -8.34 -19.01 14.93
CA ARG A 58 -8.76 -18.88 16.33
C ARG A 58 -9.42 -17.52 16.56
N TYR A 59 -10.33 -17.45 17.53
CA TYR A 59 -10.97 -16.20 17.97
C TYR A 59 -10.00 -15.04 18.16
N ARG A 60 -8.87 -15.28 18.83
CA ARG A 60 -7.84 -14.25 19.06
C ARG A 60 -7.20 -13.75 17.77
N GLN A 61 -7.00 -14.61 16.78
CA GLN A 61 -6.43 -14.23 15.48
C GLN A 61 -7.42 -13.34 14.73
N VAL A 62 -8.68 -13.77 14.61
CA VAL A 62 -9.74 -12.98 13.97
C VAL A 62 -9.92 -11.63 14.65
N LYS A 63 -9.96 -11.60 16.00
CA LYS A 63 -10.05 -10.34 16.77
C LYS A 63 -8.86 -9.41 16.48
N SER A 64 -7.65 -9.95 16.37
CA SER A 64 -6.45 -9.16 16.04
C SER A 64 -6.53 -8.58 14.61
N TRP A 65 -6.95 -9.39 13.64
CA TRP A 65 -7.12 -8.95 12.25
C TRP A 65 -8.19 -7.87 12.11
N LEU A 66 -9.33 -8.03 12.79
CA LEU A 66 -10.39 -7.02 12.86
C LEU A 66 -9.91 -5.73 13.54
N SER A 67 -9.09 -5.83 14.60
CA SER A 67 -8.50 -4.67 15.26
C SER A 67 -7.58 -3.88 14.33
N ALA A 68 -6.73 -4.58 13.56
CA ALA A 68 -5.84 -3.97 12.57
C ALA A 68 -6.64 -3.27 11.45
N LEU A 69 -7.68 -3.93 10.93
CA LEU A 69 -8.58 -3.38 9.92
C LEU A 69 -9.31 -2.13 10.44
N HIS A 70 -9.82 -2.18 11.67
CA HIS A 70 -10.48 -1.05 12.33
C HIS A 70 -9.54 0.13 12.51
N LYS A 71 -8.32 -0.12 13.01
CA LYS A 71 -7.29 0.92 13.17
C LYS A 71 -7.04 1.64 11.85
N HIS A 72 -6.85 0.91 10.75
CA HIS A 72 -6.63 1.50 9.44
C HIS A 72 -7.83 2.35 8.97
N ARG A 73 -9.04 1.80 9.00
CA ARG A 73 -10.26 2.51 8.55
C ARG A 73 -10.56 3.74 9.41
N ARG A 74 -10.44 3.62 10.73
CA ARG A 74 -10.62 4.72 11.68
C ARG A 74 -9.61 5.85 11.45
N VAL A 75 -8.34 5.53 11.26
CA VAL A 75 -7.30 6.55 10.96
C VAL A 75 -7.66 7.31 9.68
N ARG A 76 -8.05 6.61 8.61
CA ARG A 76 -8.51 7.27 7.37
C ARG A 76 -9.75 8.14 7.59
N LEU A 77 -10.73 7.65 8.34
CA LEU A 77 -11.94 8.42 8.65
C LEU A 77 -11.61 9.71 9.42
N LEU A 78 -10.74 9.63 10.42
CA LEU A 78 -10.28 10.81 11.18
C LEU A 78 -9.51 11.80 10.30
N TYR A 79 -8.68 11.32 9.38
CA TYR A 79 -8.00 12.19 8.42
C TYR A 79 -8.96 12.85 7.44
N LYS A 80 -9.99 12.15 6.97
CA LYS A 80 -11.04 12.72 6.13
C LYS A 80 -11.80 13.84 6.86
N GLN A 81 -12.16 13.60 8.12
CA GLN A 81 -12.82 14.60 8.98
C GLN A 81 -11.95 15.83 9.24
N ARG A 82 -10.62 15.67 9.32
CA ARG A 82 -9.67 16.77 9.53
C ARG A 82 -9.23 17.48 8.24
N GLY A 83 -9.66 17.00 7.06
CA GLY A 83 -9.20 17.53 5.77
C GLY A 83 -7.74 17.23 5.43
N THR A 84 -7.06 16.34 6.18
CA THR A 84 -5.63 16.04 5.99
C THR A 84 -5.38 14.84 5.09
N LEU A 85 -6.42 14.04 4.79
CA LEU A 85 -6.30 12.82 3.98
C LEU A 85 -5.76 13.12 2.57
N ASP A 86 -6.16 14.26 2.01
CA ASP A 86 -5.71 14.69 0.69
C ASP A 86 -4.20 15.02 0.67
N LYS A 87 -3.68 15.73 1.68
CA LYS A 87 -2.24 16.05 1.80
C LYS A 87 -1.37 14.81 1.98
N ASP A 88 -1.81 13.85 2.79
CA ASP A 88 -1.07 12.60 3.01
C ASP A 88 -1.18 11.65 1.81
N ASN A 89 -2.32 11.60 1.12
CA ASN A 89 -2.45 10.89 -0.15
C ASN A 89 -1.56 11.52 -1.24
N ARG A 90 -1.51 12.85 -1.35
CA ARG A 90 -0.58 13.57 -2.23
C ARG A 90 0.88 13.15 -1.94
N ARG A 91 1.27 13.08 -0.67
CA ARG A 91 2.63 12.61 -0.26
C ARG A 91 2.90 11.15 -0.64
N LEU A 92 1.93 10.26 -0.44
CA LEU A 92 2.04 8.86 -0.85
C LEU A 92 2.19 8.73 -2.36
N HIS A 93 1.43 9.51 -3.13
CA HIS A 93 1.55 9.57 -4.59
C HIS A 93 2.94 10.04 -5.03
N GLN A 94 3.49 11.07 -4.37
CA GLN A 94 4.85 11.55 -4.63
C GLN A 94 5.91 10.49 -4.32
N ASN A 95 5.79 9.78 -3.19
CA ASN A 95 6.74 8.72 -2.82
C ASN A 95 6.65 7.51 -3.75
N ASN A 96 5.45 7.12 -4.16
CA ASN A 96 5.26 6.05 -5.15
C ASN A 96 5.85 6.45 -6.51
N ARG A 97 5.67 7.72 -6.94
CA ARG A 97 6.33 8.26 -8.14
C ARG A 97 7.85 8.21 -8.03
N LEU A 98 8.42 8.62 -6.89
CA LEU A 98 9.87 8.55 -6.65
C LEU A 98 10.38 7.10 -6.69
N ASN A 99 9.65 6.16 -6.08
CA ASN A 99 10.03 4.75 -6.12
C ASN A 99 9.96 4.19 -7.55
N GLN A 100 8.89 4.48 -8.29
CA GLN A 100 8.74 4.08 -9.69
C GLN A 100 9.85 4.67 -10.57
N LEU A 101 10.23 5.94 -10.38
CA LEU A 101 11.36 6.55 -11.08
C LEU A 101 12.68 5.85 -10.74
N ASN A 102 12.89 5.47 -9.48
CA ASN A 102 14.09 4.73 -9.05
C ASN A 102 14.14 3.32 -9.63
N GLU A 103 13.02 2.60 -9.67
CA GLU A 103 12.92 1.28 -10.30
C GLU A 103 13.16 1.37 -11.81
N LYS A 104 12.50 2.29 -12.52
CA LYS A 104 12.74 2.56 -13.94
C LYS A 104 14.21 2.86 -14.23
N LYS A 105 14.87 3.68 -13.38
CA LYS A 105 16.31 3.95 -13.45
C LYS A 105 17.13 2.68 -13.29
N ALA A 106 16.85 1.88 -12.27
CA ALA A 106 17.55 0.62 -12.02
C ALA A 106 17.42 -0.34 -13.22
N HIS A 107 16.23 -0.44 -13.82
CA HIS A 107 15.99 -1.26 -15.00
C HIS A 107 16.78 -0.80 -16.22
N ARG A 108 16.82 0.51 -16.51
CA ARG A 108 17.62 1.05 -17.63
C ARG A 108 19.10 0.73 -17.48
N VAL A 109 19.66 1.00 -16.30
CA VAL A 109 21.07 0.74 -16.01
C VAL A 109 21.36 -0.76 -16.12
N LYS A 110 20.49 -1.62 -15.59
CA LYS A 110 20.63 -3.07 -15.68
C LYS A 110 20.55 -3.58 -17.12
N GLY A 111 19.63 -3.06 -17.92
CA GLY A 111 19.48 -3.39 -19.34
C GLY A 111 20.72 -2.99 -20.13
N ALA A 112 21.20 -1.76 -19.98
CA ALA A 112 22.41 -1.30 -20.65
C ALA A 112 23.64 -2.11 -20.27
N LYS A 113 23.85 -2.43 -18.98
CA LYS A 113 24.93 -3.32 -18.55
C LYS A 113 24.85 -4.68 -19.24
N SER A 114 23.66 -5.30 -19.28
CA SER A 114 23.47 -6.59 -19.95
C SER A 114 23.77 -6.55 -21.45
N LEU A 115 23.58 -5.40 -22.12
CA LEU A 115 23.89 -5.25 -23.54
C LEU A 115 25.41 -5.07 -23.76
N PHE A 116 26.09 -4.32 -22.88
CA PHE A 116 27.54 -4.23 -22.88
C PHE A 116 28.19 -5.60 -22.60
N ASP A 117 27.67 -6.37 -21.64
CA ASP A 117 28.18 -7.71 -21.33
C ASP A 117 28.05 -8.67 -22.52
N LYS A 118 27.11 -8.41 -23.44
CA LYS A 118 26.88 -9.21 -24.65
C LYS A 118 27.61 -8.67 -25.88
N ASN A 119 28.35 -7.56 -25.76
CA ASN A 119 28.96 -6.84 -26.88
C ASN A 119 27.97 -6.59 -28.04
N ASP A 120 26.77 -6.09 -27.72
CA ASP A 120 25.75 -5.77 -28.73
C ASP A 120 26.24 -4.62 -29.65
N GLU A 121 26.23 -4.84 -30.97
CA GLU A 121 26.64 -3.86 -32.00
C GLU A 121 25.92 -2.51 -31.85
N LYS A 122 24.70 -2.50 -31.29
CA LYS A 122 23.93 -1.26 -31.08
C LYS A 122 24.57 -0.31 -30.08
N LEU A 123 25.42 -0.82 -29.18
CA LEU A 123 26.12 -0.04 -28.17
C LEU A 123 27.62 0.15 -28.46
N GLU A 124 28.11 -0.34 -29.60
CA GLU A 124 29.53 -0.30 -29.97
C GLU A 124 30.10 1.13 -30.05
N ASN A 125 29.27 2.08 -30.51
CA ASN A 125 29.66 3.49 -30.67
C ASN A 125 29.51 4.33 -29.40
N TYR A 126 29.07 3.74 -28.29
CA TYR A 126 28.78 4.48 -27.06
C TYR A 126 29.82 4.17 -25.99
N ASP A 127 30.39 5.22 -25.38
CA ASP A 127 31.22 5.03 -24.20
C ASP A 127 30.36 4.49 -23.03
N GLN A 128 30.80 3.36 -22.47
CA GLN A 128 30.07 2.67 -21.42
C GLN A 128 29.84 3.54 -20.19
N LYS A 129 30.84 4.34 -19.82
CA LYS A 129 30.80 5.17 -18.60
C LYS A 129 29.86 6.36 -18.81
N GLU A 130 29.92 7.02 -19.96
CA GLU A 130 29.03 8.13 -20.31
C GLU A 130 27.57 7.68 -20.41
N LEU A 131 27.31 6.56 -21.11
CA LEU A 131 25.95 6.06 -21.28
C LEU A 131 25.32 5.67 -19.94
N LEU A 132 26.08 4.98 -19.08
CA LEU A 132 25.59 4.61 -17.74
C LEU A 132 25.33 5.83 -16.86
N ASN A 133 26.13 6.90 -17.00
CA ASN A 133 25.93 8.14 -16.27
C ASN A 133 24.62 8.83 -16.71
N VAL A 134 24.38 8.92 -18.02
CA VAL A 134 23.14 9.49 -18.59
C VAL A 134 21.92 8.68 -18.17
N LEU A 135 21.98 7.34 -18.23
CA LEU A 135 20.86 6.47 -17.84
C LEU A 135 20.56 6.50 -16.34
N SER A 136 21.57 6.85 -15.54
CA SER A 136 21.45 7.04 -14.09
C SER A 136 20.93 8.42 -13.72
N ASP A 137 20.90 9.38 -14.64
CA ASP A 137 20.41 10.72 -14.42
C ASP A 137 18.91 10.81 -14.77
N ASN A 138 18.12 11.35 -13.84
CA ASN A 138 16.67 11.52 -14.01
C ASN A 138 16.32 12.80 -14.78
N ARG A 139 17.29 13.68 -15.06
CA ARG A 139 17.09 14.95 -15.80
C ARG A 139 16.81 14.78 -17.29
N TYR A 140 17.11 13.61 -17.85
CA TYR A 140 16.92 13.30 -19.27
C TYR A 140 15.60 12.57 -19.56
N HIS A 141 14.66 12.56 -18.60
CA HIS A 141 13.29 12.12 -18.85
C HIS A 141 12.46 13.22 -19.48
N SER A 142 11.69 12.87 -20.51
CA SER A 142 10.56 13.69 -20.95
C SER A 142 9.65 13.95 -19.74
N PRO A 143 9.22 15.21 -19.50
CA PRO A 143 8.22 15.49 -18.50
C PRO A 143 6.97 14.67 -18.84
N GLU A 144 6.60 13.72 -18.00
CA GLU A 144 5.22 13.23 -18.00
C GLU A 144 4.37 14.42 -17.51
N TYR A 145 3.50 14.97 -18.38
CA TYR A 145 2.58 16.05 -18.01
C TYR A 145 1.84 15.64 -16.72
N SER A 146 2.20 16.25 -15.60
CA SER A 146 1.46 16.12 -14.35
C SER A 146 0.93 17.47 -13.96
N GLU A 147 -0.40 17.57 -13.90
CA GLU A 147 -1.13 18.65 -13.25
C GLU A 147 -0.50 18.91 -11.88
N SER A 148 0.07 20.09 -11.71
CA SER A 148 0.74 20.51 -10.48
C SER A 148 -0.16 21.54 -9.82
N ASP A 149 -0.67 21.22 -8.63
CA ASP A 149 -1.42 22.15 -7.77
C ASP A 149 -0.45 22.90 -6.83
N GLU A 150 -0.60 24.22 -6.73
CA GLU A 150 0.40 25.22 -6.34
C GLU A 150 0.69 25.32 -4.81
N GLU A 151 0.07 24.49 -3.97
CA GLU A 151 0.18 24.63 -2.52
C GLU A 151 1.34 23.83 -1.90
N GLN A 152 2.56 24.40 -1.82
CA GLN A 152 3.41 24.32 -0.59
C GLN A 152 4.73 25.14 -0.65
N PRO A 153 4.84 26.25 0.13
CA PRO A 153 6.04 27.11 0.15
C PRO A 153 7.11 26.81 1.23
N ASP A 154 6.87 25.95 2.25
CA ASP A 154 7.69 25.94 3.49
C ASP A 154 8.71 24.78 3.67
N GLY A 155 8.98 23.98 2.64
CA GLY A 155 10.23 23.21 2.47
C GLY A 155 10.70 22.17 3.52
N LYS A 156 10.11 22.05 4.72
CA LYS A 156 10.63 21.19 5.81
C LYS A 156 10.04 19.78 5.78
N ARG A 157 10.93 18.77 5.73
CA ARG A 157 10.61 17.35 5.56
C ARG A 157 10.77 16.59 6.89
N HIS A 158 9.75 15.84 7.30
CA HIS A 158 9.86 14.79 8.32
C HIS A 158 9.57 13.44 7.65
N ILE A 159 10.51 12.51 7.72
CA ILE A 159 10.41 11.19 7.09
C ILE A 159 9.90 10.20 8.14
N ASN A 160 8.68 9.69 7.97
CA ASN A 160 8.21 8.52 8.70
C ASN A 160 8.18 7.33 7.74
N VAL A 161 8.99 6.30 8.04
CA VAL A 161 9.08 5.07 7.25
C VAL A 161 7.92 4.15 7.63
N TYR A 162 7.07 3.78 6.67
CA TYR A 162 5.96 2.83 6.84
C TYR A 162 6.04 1.70 5.81
N ASN A 163 5.78 0.46 6.25
CA ASN A 163 5.81 -0.75 5.41
C ASN A 163 4.66 -0.76 4.37
N PRO A 164 4.91 -0.78 3.05
CA PRO A 164 3.90 -0.57 2.00
C PRO A 164 3.04 -1.77 1.56
N SER A 165 3.28 -3.00 2.03
CA SER A 165 2.67 -4.23 1.46
C SER A 165 1.14 -4.37 1.61
N TRP A 166 0.45 -3.38 2.18
CA TRP A 166 -0.97 -3.48 2.55
C TRP A 166 -1.92 -2.79 1.55
N ARG A 167 -1.42 -2.30 0.40
CA ARG A 167 -2.06 -1.19 -0.34
C ARG A 167 -2.68 -1.46 -1.71
N SER A 168 -3.03 -2.69 -2.06
CA SER A 168 -3.65 -2.93 -3.38
C SER A 168 -5.13 -3.30 -3.28
N GLU A 169 -6.00 -2.30 -3.47
CA GLU A 169 -7.36 -2.39 -4.04
C GLU A 169 -7.76 -0.97 -4.50
N GLU A 170 -7.90 -0.79 -5.83
CA GLU A 170 -8.80 0.11 -6.59
C GLU A 170 -9.02 -0.71 -7.89
N ASP A 171 -10.21 -1.14 -8.31
CA ASP A 171 -11.59 -0.62 -8.20
C ASP A 171 -12.63 -1.64 -7.68
#